data_AF-A0A9D0QVY0-F1
#
_entry.id   AF-A0A9D0QVY0-F1
#
_cell.length_a   1.000
_cell.length_b   1.000
_cell.length_c   1.000
_cell.angle_alpha   90.00
_cell.angle_beta   90.00
_cell.angle_gamma   90.00
#
_symmetry.space_group_name_H-M   'P 1'
#
loop_
_entity.id
_entity.type
_entity.pdbx_description
1 polymer ?
#
loop_
_entity_poly.entity_id
_entity_poly.type
_entity_poly.pdbx_seq_one_letter_code
_entity_poly.pdbx_strand_id
1 'polypeptide(L)'
;MKIGIPLSVTMAIGLFLSLVALDTAATPLEQQRELFLEAERALQNKQYRRYNALLPELRDYSLYPYLLYKDLRQRLATAKNDEFSLFFYNYGNTPLAPLLRNALLKHLAKKKRWKDYLAHYLPSSDISQQCYYRTALLKTGQQSKALESIDELWLSGRKRPSNCEAVFQAGREAGKITRKLIRQRAYLALEQGQISLANYLARSLSSVEKNRIENLAELQHHPERAVKIRTLGNDKQAARRILIRAVKRLARNEFEQAASSWNTLQGRFKFTPAEKAEVTRSFGLRLAWQHNPEGLKWLSKV
;
A
#
# COMPACT_ATOMS: atom_id res chain seq x y z
N MET A 1 27.56 -59.18 -97.42
CA MET A 1 27.19 -60.26 -96.48
C MET A 1 27.42 -59.76 -95.06
N LYS A 2 26.37 -59.79 -94.20
CA LYS A 2 26.32 -59.41 -92.75
C LYS A 2 26.41 -57.90 -92.47
N ILE A 3 25.30 -57.19 -92.23
CA ILE A 3 24.47 -57.03 -91.00
C ILE A 3 25.24 -56.40 -89.83
N GLY A 4 24.78 -55.21 -89.38
CA GLY A 4 25.16 -54.60 -88.09
C GLY A 4 24.59 -53.19 -87.91
N ILE A 5 23.43 -53.07 -87.25
CA ILE A 5 22.82 -51.81 -86.76
C ILE A 5 23.50 -51.40 -85.43
N PRO A 6 23.66 -50.11 -85.12
CA PRO A 6 23.20 -49.60 -83.83
C PRO A 6 22.51 -48.22 -83.97
N LEU A 7 21.22 -48.11 -83.62
CA LEU A 7 20.70 -47.66 -82.32
C LEU A 7 21.24 -46.31 -81.81
N SER A 8 20.42 -45.29 -82.06
CA SER A 8 20.14 -44.05 -81.31
C SER A 8 20.95 -43.75 -80.05
N VAL A 9 21.69 -42.64 -80.07
CA VAL A 9 22.19 -41.96 -78.86
C VAL A 9 21.24 -40.81 -78.54
N THR A 10 20.50 -40.94 -77.43
CA THR A 10 19.64 -39.91 -76.86
C THR A 10 20.46 -38.86 -76.14
N MET A 11 20.24 -37.60 -76.51
CA MET A 11 20.86 -36.39 -75.93
C MET A 11 20.20 -36.07 -74.57
N ALA A 12 20.88 -36.39 -73.46
CA ALA A 12 20.44 -36.01 -72.12
C ALA A 12 20.87 -34.57 -71.81
N ILE A 13 19.91 -33.64 -71.83
CA ILE A 13 20.08 -32.26 -71.36
C ILE A 13 19.99 -32.27 -69.83
N GLY A 14 21.14 -32.16 -69.16
CA GLY A 14 21.22 -32.01 -67.70
C GLY A 14 20.75 -30.63 -67.27
N LEU A 15 19.56 -30.56 -66.65
CA LEU A 15 19.03 -29.36 -66.01
C LEU A 15 19.67 -29.20 -64.63
N PHE A 16 20.76 -28.42 -64.53
CA PHE A 16 21.36 -28.02 -63.25
C PHE A 16 20.45 -26.99 -62.56
N LEU A 17 19.59 -27.46 -61.63
CA LEU A 17 18.85 -26.57 -60.73
C LEU A 17 19.81 -26.07 -59.65
N SER A 18 20.37 -24.89 -59.83
CA SER A 18 21.10 -24.16 -58.78
C SER A 18 20.13 -23.79 -57.67
N LEU A 19 20.21 -24.48 -56.54
CA LEU A 19 19.55 -24.09 -55.30
C LEU A 19 20.23 -22.79 -54.81
N VAL A 20 19.67 -21.64 -55.18
CA VAL A 20 20.09 -20.36 -54.58
C VAL A 20 19.52 -20.35 -53.16
N ALA A 21 20.35 -20.66 -52.18
CA ALA A 21 20.03 -20.37 -50.79
C ALA A 21 19.92 -18.84 -50.68
N LEU A 22 18.70 -18.33 -50.57
CA LEU A 22 18.51 -16.96 -50.09
C LEU A 22 18.91 -16.97 -48.61
N ASP A 23 20.15 -16.55 -48.33
CA ASP A 23 20.52 -16.10 -47.00
C ASP A 23 19.61 -14.91 -46.68
N THR A 24 18.54 -15.18 -45.94
CA THR A 24 17.69 -14.14 -45.37
C THR A 24 18.49 -13.45 -44.28
N ALA A 25 19.27 -12.44 -44.67
CA ALA A 25 19.99 -11.61 -43.73
C ALA A 25 19.00 -11.12 -42.67
N ALA A 26 19.25 -11.48 -41.41
CA ALA A 26 18.41 -11.09 -40.29
C ALA A 26 18.20 -9.58 -40.33
N THR A 27 16.94 -9.14 -40.25
CA THR A 27 16.64 -7.70 -40.22
C THR A 27 17.40 -7.05 -39.05
N PRO A 28 17.78 -5.76 -39.15
CA PRO A 28 18.47 -5.07 -38.05
C PRO A 28 17.76 -5.23 -36.69
N LEU A 29 16.43 -5.32 -36.69
CA LEU A 29 15.64 -5.55 -35.48
C LEU A 29 15.82 -6.97 -34.90
N GLU A 30 15.90 -8.00 -35.75
CA GLU A 30 16.08 -9.38 -35.31
C GLU A 30 17.49 -9.58 -34.71
N GLN A 31 18.51 -8.94 -35.31
CA GLN A 31 19.87 -8.90 -34.76
C GLN A 31 19.90 -8.21 -33.39
N GLN A 32 19.24 -7.05 -33.24
CA GLN A 32 19.13 -6.36 -31.96
C GLN A 32 18.38 -7.18 -30.90
N ARG A 33 17.37 -7.97 -31.29
CA ARG A 33 16.66 -8.88 -30.38
C ARG A 33 17.60 -9.96 -29.83
N GLU A 34 18.41 -10.59 -30.67
CA GLU A 34 19.38 -11.60 -30.23
C GLU A 34 20.45 -11.00 -29.32
N LEU A 35 20.99 -9.83 -29.67
CA LEU A 35 21.94 -9.10 -28.83
C LEU A 35 21.32 -8.73 -27.47
N PHE A 36 20.05 -8.35 -27.44
CA PHE A 36 19.32 -8.08 -26.20
C PHE A 36 19.20 -9.32 -25.32
N LEU A 37 18.79 -10.46 -25.89
CA LEU A 37 18.68 -11.73 -25.16
C LEU A 37 20.05 -12.21 -24.66
N GLU A 38 21.12 -11.96 -25.41
CA GLU A 38 22.48 -12.25 -24.98
C GLU A 38 22.90 -11.34 -23.80
N ALA A 39 22.68 -10.04 -23.90
CA ALA A 39 22.99 -9.08 -22.84
C ALA A 39 22.22 -9.42 -21.56
N GLU A 40 20.96 -9.81 -21.68
CA GLU A 40 20.15 -10.23 -20.54
C GLU A 40 20.71 -11.49 -19.86
N ARG A 41 21.08 -12.52 -20.63
CA ARG A 41 21.73 -13.74 -20.11
C ARG A 41 23.06 -13.42 -19.45
N ALA A 42 23.89 -12.57 -20.06
CA ALA A 42 25.16 -12.13 -19.49
C ALA A 42 24.95 -11.43 -18.13
N LEU A 43 23.93 -10.57 -18.02
CA LEU A 43 23.60 -9.89 -16.77
C LEU A 43 23.10 -10.87 -15.69
N GLN A 44 22.25 -11.84 -16.05
CA GLN A 44 21.78 -12.87 -15.11
C GLN A 44 22.94 -13.72 -14.56
N ASN A 45 23.91 -14.03 -15.42
CA ASN A 45 25.11 -14.82 -15.08
C ASN A 45 26.25 -13.97 -14.47
N LYS A 46 26.00 -12.69 -14.15
CA LYS A 46 26.99 -11.73 -13.60
C LYS A 46 28.24 -11.54 -14.49
N GLN A 47 28.11 -11.78 -15.79
CA GLN A 47 29.16 -11.57 -16.78
C GLN A 47 29.22 -10.09 -17.20
N TYR A 48 29.51 -9.19 -16.26
CA TYR A 48 29.42 -7.74 -16.45
C TYR A 48 30.27 -7.21 -17.60
N ARG A 49 31.44 -7.82 -17.87
CA ARG A 49 32.28 -7.45 -19.02
C ARG A 49 31.56 -7.67 -20.35
N ARG A 50 30.91 -8.83 -20.52
CA ARG A 50 30.14 -9.16 -21.74
C ARG A 50 28.90 -8.28 -21.85
N TYR A 51 28.16 -8.12 -20.75
CA TYR A 51 27.01 -7.22 -20.68
C TYR A 51 27.36 -5.80 -21.13
N ASN A 52 28.42 -5.20 -20.56
CA ASN A 52 28.83 -3.84 -20.89
C ASN A 52 29.32 -3.69 -22.34
N ALA A 53 29.92 -4.73 -22.92
CA ALA A 53 30.34 -4.72 -24.33
C ALA A 53 29.15 -4.73 -25.30
N LEU A 54 28.01 -5.31 -24.91
CA LEU A 54 26.81 -5.42 -25.74
C LEU A 54 25.89 -4.18 -25.66
N LEU A 55 25.98 -3.39 -24.58
CA LEU A 55 25.09 -2.24 -24.36
C LEU A 55 25.14 -1.15 -25.45
N PRO A 56 26.31 -0.76 -26.02
CA PRO A 56 26.36 0.28 -27.05
C PRO A 56 25.53 -0.05 -28.30
N GLU A 57 25.51 -1.32 -28.71
CA GLU A 57 24.78 -1.82 -29.89
C GLU A 57 23.25 -1.80 -29.73
N LEU A 58 22.78 -1.66 -28.48
CA LEU A 58 21.37 -1.74 -28.12
C LEU A 58 20.74 -0.38 -27.79
N ARG A 59 21.46 0.74 -27.92
CA ARG A 59 20.96 2.06 -27.48
C ARG A 59 19.64 2.47 -28.13
N ASP A 60 19.48 2.14 -29.42
CA ASP A 60 18.27 2.47 -30.18
C ASP A 60 17.19 1.38 -30.09
N TYR A 61 17.45 0.29 -29.36
CA TYR A 61 16.50 -0.80 -29.19
C TYR A 61 15.45 -0.45 -28.12
N SER A 62 14.16 -0.59 -28.44
CA SER A 62 13.05 -0.17 -27.57
C SER A 62 13.08 -0.78 -26.15
N LEU A 63 13.63 -1.99 -25.99
CA LEU A 63 13.71 -2.65 -24.68
C LEU A 63 15.01 -2.35 -23.92
N TYR A 64 15.94 -1.57 -24.47
CA TYR A 64 17.17 -1.14 -23.82
C TYR A 64 16.99 -0.68 -22.36
N PRO A 65 15.95 0.09 -21.99
CA PRO A 65 15.73 0.52 -20.61
C PRO A 65 15.54 -0.65 -19.63
N TYR A 66 15.05 -1.80 -20.09
CA TYR A 66 14.88 -3.00 -19.25
C TYR A 66 16.22 -3.59 -18.82
N LEU A 67 17.25 -3.54 -19.67
CA LEU A 67 18.60 -3.99 -19.31
C LEU A 67 19.19 -3.09 -18.23
N LEU A 68 19.11 -1.78 -18.41
CA LEU A 68 19.61 -0.80 -17.43
C LEU A 68 18.88 -0.92 -16.10
N TYR A 69 17.56 -1.07 -16.14
CA TYR A 69 16.74 -1.29 -14.96
C TYR A 69 17.15 -2.56 -14.20
N LYS A 70 17.30 -3.70 -14.90
CA LYS A 70 17.70 -4.98 -14.30
C LYS A 70 19.06 -4.87 -13.63
N ASP A 71 20.02 -4.22 -14.30
CA ASP A 71 21.36 -4.03 -13.79
C ASP A 71 21.39 -3.15 -12.53
N LEU A 72 20.77 -1.96 -12.59
CA LEU A 72 20.66 -1.06 -11.43
C LEU A 72 19.93 -1.70 -10.26
N ARG A 73 18.92 -2.54 -10.54
CA ARG A 73 18.19 -3.28 -9.50
C ARG A 73 19.05 -4.35 -8.83
N GLN A 74 19.98 -4.98 -9.53
CA GLN A 74 20.96 -5.90 -8.92
C GLN A 74 22.04 -5.14 -8.12
N ARG A 75 22.41 -3.94 -8.58
CA ARG A 75 23.49 -3.13 -8.02
C ARG A 75 23.03 -2.03 -7.06
N LEU A 76 21.85 -2.16 -6.43
CA LEU A 76 21.33 -1.16 -5.47
C LEU A 76 22.32 -0.74 -4.38
N ALA A 77 23.23 -1.64 -3.98
CA ALA A 77 24.23 -1.39 -2.95
C ALA A 77 25.51 -0.72 -3.46
N THR A 78 25.85 -0.87 -4.74
CA THR A 78 27.16 -0.51 -5.30
C THR A 78 27.09 0.53 -6.41
N ALA A 79 25.95 0.67 -7.10
CA ALA A 79 25.73 1.70 -8.10
C ALA A 79 25.81 3.10 -7.46
N LYS A 80 26.37 4.05 -8.21
CA LYS A 80 26.45 5.45 -7.83
C LYS A 80 25.09 6.13 -7.97
N ASN A 81 24.83 7.16 -7.15
CA ASN A 81 23.58 7.93 -7.24
C ASN A 81 23.37 8.54 -8.64
N ASP A 82 24.46 8.94 -9.32
CA ASP A 82 24.38 9.55 -10.65
C ASP A 82 23.86 8.55 -11.70
N GLU A 83 24.14 7.25 -11.55
CA GLU A 83 23.60 6.22 -12.44
C GLU A 83 22.06 6.13 -12.30
N PHE A 84 21.55 6.21 -11.07
CA PHE A 84 20.10 6.25 -10.83
C PHE A 84 19.48 7.55 -11.34
N SER A 85 20.15 8.69 -11.12
CA SER A 85 19.69 9.99 -11.61
C SER A 85 19.60 10.01 -13.13
N LEU A 86 20.60 9.46 -13.82
CA LEU A 86 20.62 9.34 -15.27
C LEU A 86 19.50 8.42 -15.79
N PHE A 87 19.26 7.29 -15.12
CA PHE A 87 18.14 6.42 -15.46
C PHE A 87 16.79 7.15 -15.32
N PHE A 88 16.57 7.86 -14.21
CA PHE A 88 15.31 8.59 -14.01
C PHE A 88 15.16 9.80 -14.93
N TYR A 89 16.26 10.43 -15.33
CA TYR A 89 16.26 11.51 -16.32
C TYR A 89 15.81 11.00 -17.70
N ASN A 90 16.42 9.91 -18.19
CA ASN A 90 16.12 9.38 -19.52
C ASN A 90 14.83 8.56 -19.58
N TYR A 91 14.50 7.83 -18.51
CA TYR A 91 13.43 6.81 -18.51
C TYR A 91 12.40 7.03 -17.42
N GLY A 92 12.31 8.25 -16.86
CA GLY A 92 11.39 8.61 -15.78
C GLY A 92 9.91 8.38 -16.09
N ASN A 93 9.53 8.46 -17.36
CA ASN A 93 8.14 8.29 -17.83
C ASN A 93 7.78 6.84 -18.16
N THR A 94 8.71 5.90 -17.98
CA THR A 94 8.46 4.47 -18.20
C THR A 94 7.85 3.82 -16.96
N PRO A 95 7.13 2.68 -17.10
CA PRO A 95 6.67 1.91 -15.96
C PRO A 95 7.82 1.33 -15.09
N LEU A 96 9.06 1.34 -15.58
CA LEU A 96 10.24 0.87 -14.86
C LEU A 96 10.71 1.85 -13.78
N ALA A 97 10.57 3.16 -14.04
CA ALA A 97 11.01 4.19 -13.10
C ALA A 97 10.39 4.08 -11.70
N PRO A 98 9.06 3.95 -11.51
CA PRO A 98 8.49 3.77 -10.18
C PRO A 98 8.96 2.47 -9.51
N LEU A 99 9.15 1.38 -10.27
CA LEU A 99 9.66 0.12 -9.73
C LEU A 99 11.08 0.25 -9.20
N LEU A 100 11.97 0.89 -9.97
CA LEU A 100 13.36 1.13 -9.56
C LEU A 100 13.44 2.07 -8.37
N ARG A 101 12.67 3.18 -8.42
CA ARG A 101 12.63 4.17 -7.33
C ARG A 101 12.17 3.54 -6.02
N ASN A 102 11.12 2.72 -6.05
CA ASN A 102 10.65 2.02 -4.86
C ASN A 102 11.72 1.08 -4.28
N ALA A 103 12.42 0.32 -5.14
CA ALA A 103 13.50 -0.57 -4.71
C ALA A 103 14.69 0.22 -4.12
N LEU A 104 15.08 1.32 -4.77
CA LEU A 104 16.14 2.21 -4.34
C LEU A 104 15.81 2.88 -3.00
N LEU A 105 14.63 3.50 -2.87
CA LEU A 105 14.20 4.15 -1.63
C LEU A 105 14.16 3.17 -0.45
N LYS A 106 13.67 1.94 -0.66
CA LYS A 106 13.70 0.89 0.36
C LYS A 106 15.14 0.54 0.77
N HIS A 107 16.05 0.42 -0.19
CA HIS A 107 17.46 0.19 0.08
C HIS A 107 18.10 1.34 0.88
N LEU A 108 17.92 2.58 0.42
CA LEU A 108 18.47 3.78 1.04
C LEU A 108 17.95 3.98 2.47
N ALA A 109 16.65 3.77 2.70
CA ALA A 109 16.05 3.82 4.03
C ALA A 109 16.65 2.76 4.97
N LYS A 110 16.82 1.51 4.49
CA LYS A 110 17.45 0.42 5.26
C LYS A 110 18.91 0.77 5.63
N LYS A 111 19.63 1.44 4.73
CA LYS A 111 21.01 1.89 4.94
C LYS A 111 21.12 3.25 5.63
N LYS A 112 20.00 3.90 5.98
CA LYS A 112 19.95 5.24 6.59
C LYS A 112 20.66 6.31 5.77
N ARG A 113 20.74 6.14 4.44
CA ARG A 113 21.33 7.10 3.49
C ARG A 113 20.32 8.21 3.18
N TRP A 114 20.09 9.09 4.15
CA TRP A 114 18.96 10.03 4.13
C TRP A 114 19.09 11.15 3.09
N LYS A 115 20.30 11.68 2.86
CA LYS A 115 20.52 12.69 1.82
C LYS A 115 20.16 12.12 0.43
N ASP A 116 20.62 10.90 0.15
CA ASP A 116 20.33 10.21 -1.11
C ASP A 116 18.86 9.82 -1.23
N TYR A 117 18.24 9.43 -0.11
CA TYR A 117 16.79 9.17 -0.08
C TYR A 117 16.01 10.40 -0.53
N LEU A 118 16.34 11.58 -0.01
CA LEU A 118 15.68 12.83 -0.38
C LEU A 118 15.91 13.20 -1.85
N ALA A 119 17.09 12.91 -2.41
CA ALA A 119 17.40 13.20 -3.81
C ALA A 119 16.56 12.39 -4.80
N HIS A 120 16.13 11.18 -4.43
CA HIS A 120 15.37 10.27 -5.31
C HIS A 120 13.89 10.13 -4.94
N TYR A 121 13.46 10.71 -3.82
CA TYR A 121 12.08 10.62 -3.36
C TYR A 121 11.15 11.44 -4.27
N LEU A 122 10.00 10.85 -4.61
CA LEU A 122 8.87 11.56 -5.20
C LEU A 122 7.65 11.38 -4.27
N PRO A 123 6.74 12.37 -4.21
CA PRO A 123 5.50 12.26 -3.46
C PRO A 123 4.75 10.96 -3.77
N SER A 124 4.30 10.28 -2.72
CA SER A 124 3.68 8.96 -2.81
C SER A 124 2.51 8.86 -1.83
N SER A 125 1.46 8.13 -2.23
CA SER A 125 0.34 7.78 -1.35
C SER A 125 0.70 6.65 -0.36
N ASP A 126 1.86 6.00 -0.54
CA ASP A 126 2.37 4.99 0.39
C ASP A 126 2.82 5.65 1.70
N ILE A 127 2.09 5.33 2.78
CA ILE A 127 2.35 5.85 4.13
C ILE A 127 3.75 5.51 4.63
N SER A 128 4.27 4.32 4.33
CA SER A 128 5.63 3.92 4.74
C SER A 128 6.67 4.83 4.07
N GLN A 129 6.50 5.13 2.78
CA GLN A 129 7.39 6.06 2.08
C GLN A 129 7.26 7.49 2.62
N GLN A 130 6.05 7.98 2.90
CA GLN A 130 5.86 9.29 3.55
C GLN A 130 6.60 9.38 4.89
N CYS A 131 6.54 8.31 5.69
CA CYS A 131 7.24 8.25 6.98
C CYS A 131 8.76 8.19 6.83
N TYR A 132 9.30 7.47 5.84
CA TYR A 132 10.73 7.49 5.55
C TYR A 132 11.20 8.86 5.03
N TYR A 133 10.43 9.50 4.16
CA TYR A 133 10.72 10.85 3.68
C TYR A 133 10.80 11.84 4.84
N ARG A 134 9.79 11.87 5.72
CA ARG A 134 9.78 12.73 6.91
C ARG A 134 10.93 12.38 7.87
N THR A 135 11.26 11.11 8.02
CA THR A 135 12.45 10.68 8.78
C THR A 135 13.73 11.22 8.16
N ALA A 136 13.88 11.16 6.84
CA ALA A 136 15.03 11.67 6.12
C ALA A 136 15.17 13.20 6.29
N LEU A 137 14.04 13.94 6.27
CA LEU A 137 14.00 15.36 6.59
C LEU A 137 14.47 15.65 8.02
N LEU A 138 13.96 14.92 9.02
CA LEU A 138 14.42 15.06 10.42
C LEU A 138 15.93 14.82 10.55
N LYS A 139 16.44 13.76 9.90
CA LYS A 139 17.86 13.38 9.97
C LYS A 139 18.79 14.29 9.17
N THR A 140 18.25 15.20 8.36
CA THR A 140 19.00 16.21 7.61
C THR A 140 18.73 17.64 8.11
N GLY A 141 18.16 17.79 9.31
CA GLY A 141 17.95 19.09 9.96
C GLY A 141 16.70 19.85 9.49
N GLN A 142 15.89 19.28 8.61
CA GLN A 142 14.70 19.93 8.04
C GLN A 142 13.44 19.66 8.89
N GLN A 143 13.50 19.91 10.20
CA GLN A 143 12.43 19.52 11.12
C GLN A 143 11.08 20.18 10.83
N SER A 144 11.06 21.47 10.49
CA SER A 144 9.81 22.18 10.17
C SER A 144 9.06 21.49 9.03
N LYS A 145 9.76 21.17 7.93
CA LYS A 145 9.22 20.45 6.77
C LYS A 145 8.82 19.02 7.12
N ALA A 146 9.59 18.35 7.97
CA ALA A 146 9.29 16.98 8.38
C ALA A 146 7.98 16.85 9.17
N LEU A 147 7.61 17.89 9.91
CA LEU A 147 6.44 17.93 10.80
C LEU A 147 5.26 18.74 10.24
N GLU A 148 5.40 19.27 9.02
CA GLU A 148 4.33 19.98 8.31
C GLU A 148 3.13 19.04 8.09
N SER A 149 1.92 19.50 8.46
CA SER A 149 0.68 18.71 8.40
C SER A 149 0.81 17.30 8.99
N ILE A 150 1.56 17.17 10.10
CA ILE A 150 1.79 15.87 10.75
C ILE A 150 0.50 15.24 11.27
N ASP A 151 -0.52 16.05 11.53
CA ASP A 151 -1.86 15.64 11.94
C ASP A 151 -2.57 14.81 10.86
N GLU A 152 -2.40 15.12 9.57
CA GLU A 152 -2.96 14.31 8.47
C GLU A 152 -2.38 12.89 8.46
N LEU A 153 -1.06 12.76 8.70
CA LEU A 153 -0.40 11.47 8.83
C LEU A 153 -0.80 10.76 10.14
N TRP A 154 -0.92 11.50 11.23
CA TRP A 154 -1.20 11.01 12.57
C TRP A 154 -2.64 10.53 12.76
N LEU A 155 -3.64 11.30 12.33
CA LEU A 155 -5.07 11.11 12.59
C LEU A 155 -5.66 9.96 11.76
N SER A 156 -5.28 8.75 12.11
CA SER A 156 -5.81 7.51 11.56
C SER A 156 -6.25 6.58 12.68
N GLY A 157 -7.44 5.99 12.51
CA GLY A 157 -7.93 4.92 13.37
C GLY A 157 -7.18 3.60 13.19
N ARG A 158 -6.46 3.42 12.09
CA ARG A 158 -5.58 2.24 11.88
C ARG A 158 -4.16 2.52 12.34
N LYS A 159 -3.49 1.45 12.79
CA LYS A 159 -2.05 1.48 13.08
C LYS A 159 -1.29 1.87 11.80
N ARG A 160 -0.38 2.82 11.94
CA ARG A 160 0.53 3.21 10.85
C ARG A 160 1.75 2.26 10.83
N PRO A 161 2.47 2.16 9.70
CA PRO A 161 3.74 1.44 9.62
C PRO A 161 4.70 1.83 10.76
N SER A 162 5.49 0.88 11.25
CA SER A 162 6.37 1.08 12.41
C SER A 162 7.45 2.14 12.18
N ASN A 163 7.88 2.34 10.93
CA ASN A 163 8.84 3.39 10.57
C ASN A 163 8.29 4.81 10.73
N CYS A 164 6.99 4.99 10.96
CA CYS A 164 6.40 6.28 11.31
C CYS A 164 6.67 6.72 12.75
N GLU A 165 7.08 5.80 13.63
CA GLU A 165 7.17 6.08 15.07
C GLU A 165 8.21 7.18 15.38
N ALA A 166 9.34 7.18 14.68
CA ALA A 166 10.36 8.23 14.84
C ALA A 166 9.81 9.63 14.51
N VAL A 167 9.00 9.73 13.45
CA VAL A 167 8.37 10.99 13.04
C VAL A 167 7.31 11.42 14.07
N PHE A 168 6.54 10.48 14.59
CA PHE A 168 5.55 10.76 15.63
C PHE A 168 6.18 11.15 16.97
N GLN A 169 7.29 10.53 17.33
CA GLN A 169 8.06 10.94 18.51
C GLN A 169 8.55 12.37 18.37
N ALA A 170 9.18 12.71 17.23
CA ALA A 170 9.61 14.08 16.95
C ALA A 170 8.42 15.07 16.95
N GLY A 171 7.27 14.66 16.42
CA GLY A 171 6.05 15.47 16.47
C GLY A 171 5.52 15.73 17.88
N ARG A 172 5.65 14.75 18.79
CA ARG A 172 5.28 14.91 20.21
C ARG A 172 6.26 15.83 20.93
N GLU A 173 7.56 15.63 20.74
CA GLU A 173 8.63 16.45 21.34
C GLU A 173 8.54 17.91 20.90
N ALA A 174 8.22 18.15 19.62
CA ALA A 174 8.01 19.49 19.07
C ALA A 174 6.62 20.10 19.42
N GLY A 175 5.80 19.43 20.23
CA GLY A 175 4.46 19.90 20.61
C GLY A 175 3.43 19.92 19.48
N LYS A 176 3.77 19.45 18.27
CA LYS A 176 2.85 19.39 17.12
C LYS A 176 1.80 18.29 17.29
N ILE A 177 2.17 17.16 17.89
CA ILE A 177 1.23 16.11 18.31
C ILE A 177 0.84 16.36 19.76
N THR A 178 -0.22 17.16 19.93
CA THR A 178 -0.75 17.53 21.25
C THR A 178 -1.53 16.40 21.91
N ARG A 179 -1.75 16.49 23.23
CA ARG A 179 -2.67 15.59 23.96
C ARG A 179 -4.07 15.53 23.32
N LYS A 180 -4.54 16.64 22.73
CA LYS A 180 -5.81 16.70 21.98
C LYS A 180 -5.79 15.74 20.78
N LEU A 181 -4.72 15.75 19.98
CA LEU A 181 -4.56 14.87 18.82
C LEU A 181 -4.35 13.41 19.21
N ILE A 182 -3.64 13.14 20.32
CA ILE A 182 -3.49 11.78 20.86
C ILE A 182 -4.86 11.21 21.22
N ARG A 183 -5.65 11.98 21.99
CA ARG A 183 -7.03 11.61 22.33
C ARG A 183 -7.87 11.37 21.07
N GLN A 184 -7.84 12.28 20.10
CA GLN A 184 -8.61 12.15 18.87
C GLN A 184 -8.26 10.86 18.12
N ARG A 185 -6.97 10.52 18.01
CA ARG A 185 -6.53 9.27 17.39
C ARG A 185 -6.98 8.03 18.17
N ALA A 186 -6.99 8.09 19.51
CA ALA A 186 -7.49 6.99 20.33
C ALA A 186 -8.97 6.70 20.05
N TYR A 187 -9.80 7.75 19.96
CA TYR A 187 -11.21 7.59 19.56
C TYR A 187 -11.36 7.06 18.14
N LEU A 188 -10.59 7.56 17.17
CA LEU A 188 -10.59 7.00 15.80
C LEU A 188 -10.19 5.51 15.79
N ALA A 189 -9.26 5.10 16.66
CA ALA A 189 -8.84 3.72 16.79
C ALA A 189 -9.98 2.84 17.33
N LEU A 190 -10.70 3.29 18.36
CA LEU A 190 -11.91 2.62 18.84
C LEU A 190 -12.98 2.51 17.75
N GLU A 191 -13.20 3.59 16.99
CA GLU A 191 -14.09 3.60 15.83
C GLU A 191 -13.65 2.66 14.70
N GLN A 192 -12.42 2.13 14.71
CA GLN A 192 -11.96 1.12 13.75
C GLN A 192 -11.75 -0.27 14.37
N GLY A 193 -12.14 -0.46 15.64
CA GLY A 193 -11.95 -1.72 16.35
C GLY A 193 -10.51 -1.97 16.81
N GLN A 194 -9.64 -0.96 16.77
CA GLN A 194 -8.21 -1.07 17.07
C GLN A 194 -7.95 -0.85 18.57
N ILE A 195 -8.41 -1.78 19.40
CA ILE A 195 -8.36 -1.72 20.87
C ILE A 195 -6.94 -1.50 21.40
N SER A 196 -5.98 -2.32 20.95
CA SER A 196 -4.59 -2.23 21.42
C SER A 196 -3.96 -0.87 21.11
N LEU A 197 -4.30 -0.27 19.96
CA LEU A 197 -3.85 1.07 19.59
C LEU A 197 -4.49 2.14 20.49
N ALA A 198 -5.80 2.05 20.72
CA ALA A 198 -6.51 2.98 21.59
C ALA A 198 -5.94 2.96 23.02
N ASN A 199 -5.77 1.78 23.59
CA ASN A 199 -5.22 1.60 24.94
C ASN A 199 -3.75 2.06 25.03
N TYR A 200 -2.95 1.81 23.99
CA TYR A 200 -1.58 2.33 23.93
C TYR A 200 -1.56 3.86 23.98
N LEU A 201 -2.37 4.54 23.15
CA LEU A 201 -2.45 6.00 23.12
C LEU A 201 -2.95 6.58 24.44
N ALA A 202 -3.91 5.91 25.07
CA ALA A 202 -4.52 6.31 26.34
C ALA A 202 -3.51 6.44 27.50
N ARG A 203 -2.41 5.68 27.49
CA ARG A 203 -1.37 5.71 28.53
C ARG A 203 -0.71 7.08 28.70
N SER A 204 -0.72 7.90 27.65
CA SER A 204 -0.13 9.24 27.65
C SER A 204 -1.13 10.36 27.99
N LEU A 205 -2.39 10.00 28.28
CA LEU A 205 -3.45 10.92 28.67
C LEU A 205 -3.65 10.94 30.19
N SER A 206 -4.42 11.90 30.70
CA SER A 206 -4.83 11.93 32.11
C SER A 206 -5.55 10.63 32.51
N SER A 207 -5.48 10.23 33.78
CA SER A 207 -6.17 9.05 34.32
C SER A 207 -7.66 8.99 33.94
N VAL A 208 -8.35 10.14 33.99
CA VAL A 208 -9.77 10.24 33.61
C VAL A 208 -10.01 9.88 32.13
N GLU A 209 -9.23 10.45 31.22
CA GLU A 209 -9.30 10.16 29.78
C GLU A 209 -8.86 8.72 29.47
N LYS A 210 -7.83 8.23 30.15
CA LYS A 210 -7.36 6.85 30.02
C LYS A 210 -8.48 5.85 30.38
N ASN A 211 -9.05 5.99 31.58
CA ASN A 211 -10.13 5.12 32.05
C ASN A 211 -11.35 5.16 31.11
N ARG A 212 -11.68 6.33 30.55
CA ARG A 212 -12.76 6.47 29.56
C ARG A 212 -12.49 5.66 28.30
N ILE A 213 -11.29 5.78 27.73
CA ILE A 213 -10.92 5.05 26.51
C ILE A 213 -10.90 3.54 26.77
N GLU A 214 -10.33 3.10 27.90
CA GLU A 214 -10.28 1.69 28.27
C GLU A 214 -11.68 1.10 28.47
N ASN A 215 -12.58 1.83 29.12
CA ASN A 215 -13.98 1.43 29.27
C ASN A 215 -14.73 1.35 27.92
N LEU A 216 -14.50 2.30 27.02
CA LEU A 216 -15.07 2.26 25.66
C LEU A 216 -14.47 1.12 24.83
N ALA A 217 -13.21 0.78 25.05
CA ALA A 217 -12.56 -0.35 24.40
C ALA A 217 -13.17 -1.69 24.83
N GLU A 218 -13.49 -1.83 26.11
CA GLU A 218 -14.12 -3.01 26.68
C GLU A 218 -15.47 -3.32 26.03
N LEU A 219 -16.25 -2.30 25.66
CA LEU A 219 -17.53 -2.46 24.97
C LEU A 219 -17.44 -3.17 23.61
N GLN A 220 -16.24 -3.27 23.04
CA GLN A 220 -16.07 -4.04 21.81
C GLN A 220 -16.20 -5.54 22.04
N HIS A 221 -15.78 -6.04 23.20
CA HIS A 221 -15.89 -7.44 23.59
C HIS A 221 -17.12 -7.70 24.46
N HIS A 222 -17.49 -6.72 25.29
CA HIS A 222 -18.54 -6.81 26.30
C HIS A 222 -19.57 -5.69 26.12
N PRO A 223 -20.33 -5.68 25.00
CA PRO A 223 -21.29 -4.61 24.73
C PRO A 223 -22.42 -4.52 25.78
N GLU A 224 -22.72 -5.62 26.49
CA GLU A 224 -23.67 -5.68 27.60
C GLU A 224 -23.29 -4.75 28.77
N ARG A 225 -22.01 -4.36 28.86
CA ARG A 225 -21.53 -3.46 29.91
C ARG A 225 -21.84 -1.99 29.64
N ALA A 226 -22.33 -1.64 28.44
CA ALA A 226 -22.59 -0.24 28.06
C ALA A 226 -23.55 0.48 29.02
N VAL A 227 -24.53 -0.22 29.59
CA VAL A 227 -25.43 0.39 30.57
C VAL A 227 -24.83 0.49 31.98
N LYS A 228 -23.89 -0.40 32.33
CA LYS A 228 -23.30 -0.51 33.68
C LYS A 228 -22.18 0.49 33.92
N ILE A 229 -21.42 0.84 32.86
CA ILE A 229 -20.27 1.74 33.01
C ILE A 229 -20.76 3.19 33.15
N ARG A 230 -20.70 3.74 34.36
CA ARG A 230 -21.04 5.14 34.65
C ARG A 230 -20.08 6.14 33.98
N THR A 231 -18.84 5.73 33.75
CA THR A 231 -17.73 6.57 33.29
C THR A 231 -17.47 6.49 31.79
N LEU A 232 -18.46 6.13 30.96
CA LEU A 232 -18.35 6.09 29.49
C LEU A 232 -18.01 7.43 28.84
N GLY A 233 -18.01 8.51 29.63
CA GLY A 233 -17.50 9.81 29.27
C GLY A 233 -18.61 10.81 28.99
N ASN A 234 -18.19 12.02 28.63
CA ASN A 234 -19.10 13.09 28.23
C ASN A 234 -19.75 12.73 26.88
N ASP A 235 -20.91 13.32 26.62
CA ASP A 235 -21.64 13.17 25.37
C ASP A 235 -20.88 13.77 24.17
N LYS A 236 -19.96 12.97 23.63
CA LYS A 236 -19.17 13.28 22.44
C LYS A 236 -19.61 12.38 21.30
N GLN A 237 -19.58 12.90 20.07
CA GLN A 237 -19.95 12.16 18.87
C GLN A 237 -19.19 10.83 18.75
N ALA A 238 -17.88 10.82 19.01
CA ALA A 238 -17.08 9.58 18.95
C ALA A 238 -17.55 8.53 19.97
N ALA A 239 -17.89 8.95 21.19
CA ALA A 239 -18.42 8.04 22.21
C ALA A 239 -19.78 7.46 21.78
N ARG A 240 -20.69 8.32 21.26
CA ARG A 240 -21.99 7.89 20.71
C ARG A 240 -21.84 6.86 19.60
N ARG A 241 -20.92 7.07 18.65
CA ARG A 241 -20.62 6.11 17.56
C ARG A 241 -20.14 4.75 18.08
N ILE A 242 -19.30 4.75 19.11
CA ILE A 242 -18.82 3.51 19.74
C ILE A 242 -19.99 2.78 20.42
N LEU A 243 -20.85 3.51 21.14
CA LEU A 243 -22.02 2.94 21.82
C LEU A 243 -23.04 2.35 20.83
N ILE A 244 -23.36 3.08 19.76
CA ILE A 244 -24.22 2.62 18.65
C ILE A 244 -23.69 1.29 18.11
N ARG A 245 -22.38 1.19 17.85
CA ARG A 245 -21.77 -0.05 17.38
C ARG A 245 -21.87 -1.18 18.39
N ALA A 246 -21.58 -0.91 19.66
CA ALA A 246 -21.66 -1.90 20.73
C ALA A 246 -23.07 -2.50 20.82
N VAL A 247 -24.10 -1.64 20.83
CA VAL A 247 -25.50 -2.03 20.88
C VAL A 247 -25.93 -2.81 19.64
N LYS A 248 -25.55 -2.37 18.43
CA LYS A 248 -25.81 -3.11 17.18
C LYS A 248 -25.13 -4.47 17.16
N ARG A 249 -23.96 -4.61 17.79
CA ARG A 249 -23.27 -5.90 17.95
C ARG A 249 -24.01 -6.79 18.94
N LEU A 250 -24.43 -6.26 20.10
CA LEU A 250 -25.19 -7.00 21.11
C LEU A 250 -26.49 -7.57 20.51
N ALA A 251 -27.20 -6.76 19.72
CA ALA A 251 -28.44 -7.17 19.07
C ALA A 251 -28.31 -8.36 18.11
N ARG A 252 -27.09 -8.74 17.71
CA ARG A 252 -26.87 -9.93 16.89
C ARG A 252 -27.20 -11.21 17.64
N ASN A 253 -26.89 -11.28 18.93
CA ASN A 253 -27.03 -12.49 19.75
C ASN A 253 -28.11 -12.32 20.83
N GLU A 254 -28.23 -11.11 21.41
CA GLU A 254 -29.12 -10.82 22.54
C GLU A 254 -29.96 -9.57 22.23
N PHE A 255 -31.00 -9.72 21.40
CA PHE A 255 -31.81 -8.59 20.94
C PHE A 255 -32.50 -7.85 22.08
N GLU A 256 -33.18 -8.55 22.98
CA GLU A 256 -33.90 -7.93 24.11
C GLU A 256 -32.98 -7.12 25.00
N GLN A 257 -31.79 -7.67 25.30
CA GLN A 257 -30.79 -6.97 26.09
C GLN A 257 -30.27 -5.73 25.35
N ALA A 258 -30.08 -5.81 24.03
CA ALA A 258 -29.69 -4.66 23.21
C ALA A 258 -30.78 -3.58 23.18
N ALA A 259 -32.05 -3.94 23.07
CA ALA A 259 -33.18 -3.03 23.07
C ALA A 259 -33.30 -2.27 24.39
N SER A 260 -33.24 -3.01 25.51
CA SER A 260 -33.22 -2.43 26.87
C SER A 260 -32.00 -1.52 27.08
N SER A 261 -30.83 -1.97 26.62
CA SER A 261 -29.59 -1.19 26.70
C SER A 261 -29.67 0.10 25.91
N TRP A 262 -30.22 0.05 24.70
CA TRP A 262 -30.42 1.22 23.85
C TRP A 262 -31.34 2.25 24.50
N ASN A 263 -32.45 1.81 25.09
CA ASN A 263 -33.36 2.69 25.81
C ASN A 263 -32.66 3.42 26.97
N THR A 264 -31.88 2.68 27.75
CA THR A 264 -31.09 3.25 28.86
C THR A 264 -30.06 4.27 28.37
N LEU A 265 -29.36 3.97 27.28
CA LEU A 265 -28.34 4.86 26.71
C LEU A 265 -28.95 6.16 26.16
N GLN A 266 -30.15 6.11 25.58
CA GLN A 266 -30.85 7.31 25.09
C GLN A 266 -31.20 8.31 26.20
N GLY A 267 -31.38 7.85 27.44
CA GLY A 267 -31.53 8.74 28.60
C GLY A 267 -30.22 9.36 29.09
N ARG A 268 -29.06 8.78 28.73
CA ARG A 268 -27.73 9.19 29.21
C ARG A 268 -26.95 10.03 28.19
N PHE A 269 -27.26 9.90 26.91
CA PHE A 269 -26.55 10.55 25.81
C PHE A 269 -27.54 11.20 24.84
N LYS A 270 -27.21 12.39 24.31
CA LYS A 270 -28.05 13.13 23.36
C LYS A 270 -27.78 12.65 21.94
N PHE A 271 -28.21 11.42 21.64
CA PHE A 271 -28.16 10.88 20.29
C PHE A 271 -28.97 11.74 19.32
N THR A 272 -28.40 12.01 18.13
CA THR A 272 -29.11 12.76 17.09
C THR A 272 -30.26 11.92 16.52
N PRO A 273 -31.25 12.55 15.86
CA PRO A 273 -32.29 11.80 15.14
C PRO A 273 -31.71 10.77 14.16
N ALA A 274 -30.66 11.12 13.43
CA ALA A 274 -29.97 10.21 12.52
C ALA A 274 -29.32 9.02 13.24
N GLU A 275 -28.65 9.25 14.38
CA GLU A 275 -28.06 8.18 15.20
C GLU A 275 -29.15 7.24 15.78
N LYS A 276 -30.30 7.80 16.18
CA LYS A 276 -31.43 7.00 16.63
C LYS A 276 -32.04 6.16 15.51
N ALA A 277 -32.29 6.77 14.36
CA ALA A 277 -32.79 6.10 13.17
C ALA A 277 -31.85 4.97 12.72
N GLU A 278 -30.52 5.17 12.79
CA GLU A 278 -29.54 4.14 12.46
C GLU A 278 -29.70 2.87 13.33
N VAL A 279 -29.84 3.04 14.65
CA VAL A 279 -30.01 1.90 15.57
C VAL A 279 -31.37 1.24 15.36
N THR A 280 -32.44 2.04 15.30
CA THR A 280 -33.81 1.57 15.05
C THR A 280 -33.89 0.73 13.77
N ARG A 281 -33.33 1.24 12.66
CA ARG A 281 -33.26 0.50 11.39
C ARG A 281 -32.47 -0.79 11.52
N SER A 282 -31.31 -0.75 12.19
CA SER A 282 -30.48 -1.94 12.39
C SER A 282 -31.19 -3.01 13.22
N PHE A 283 -32.00 -2.61 14.21
CA PHE A 283 -32.80 -3.51 15.03
C PHE A 283 -33.94 -4.14 14.23
N GLY A 284 -34.70 -3.32 13.51
CA GLY A 284 -35.80 -3.79 12.68
C GLY A 284 -35.34 -4.77 11.60
N LEU A 285 -34.24 -4.47 10.89
CA LEU A 285 -33.64 -5.39 9.94
C LEU A 285 -33.17 -6.70 10.58
N ARG A 286 -32.58 -6.64 11.79
CA ARG A 286 -32.11 -7.84 12.49
C ARG A 286 -33.26 -8.78 12.82
N LEU A 287 -34.35 -8.25 13.36
CA LEU A 287 -35.56 -9.01 13.68
C LEU A 287 -36.24 -9.55 12.42
N ALA A 288 -36.33 -8.74 11.36
CA ALA A 288 -36.91 -9.15 10.08
C ALA A 288 -36.16 -10.34 9.47
N TRP A 289 -34.82 -10.35 9.51
CA TRP A 289 -34.01 -11.49 9.08
C TRP A 289 -34.19 -12.75 9.92
N GLN A 290 -34.70 -12.62 11.15
CA GLN A 290 -35.06 -13.74 12.01
C GLN A 290 -36.54 -14.14 11.87
N HIS A 291 -37.26 -13.58 10.90
CA HIS A 291 -38.71 -13.74 10.71
C HIS A 291 -39.53 -13.34 11.96
N ASN A 292 -38.98 -12.46 12.81
CA ASN A 292 -39.69 -11.96 13.97
C ASN A 292 -40.64 -10.81 13.52
N PRO A 293 -41.95 -10.91 13.79
CA PRO A 293 -42.94 -9.91 13.36
C PRO A 293 -42.71 -8.51 13.97
N GLU A 294 -41.98 -8.42 15.09
CA GLU A 294 -41.60 -7.13 15.67
C GLU A 294 -40.64 -6.33 14.79
N GLY A 295 -39.97 -6.96 13.81
CA GLY A 295 -39.08 -6.27 12.88
C GLY A 295 -39.79 -5.13 12.14
N LEU A 296 -41.02 -5.35 11.69
CA LEU A 296 -41.83 -4.32 11.03
C LEU A 296 -42.17 -3.15 11.97
N LYS A 297 -42.45 -3.43 13.24
CA LYS A 297 -42.72 -2.39 14.26
C LYS A 297 -41.50 -1.50 14.52
N TRP A 298 -40.30 -2.03 14.39
CA TRP A 298 -39.07 -1.24 14.50
C TRP A 298 -38.80 -0.45 13.23
N LEU A 299 -39.01 -1.05 12.05
CA LEU A 299 -38.79 -0.37 10.77
C LEU A 299 -39.76 0.80 10.53
N SER A 300 -40.98 0.76 11.05
CA SER A 300 -41.95 1.85 10.92
C SER A 300 -41.62 3.11 11.74
N LYS A 301 -40.59 3.06 12.59
CA LYS A 301 -40.13 4.19 13.43
C LYS A 301 -38.97 4.98 12.81
N VAL A 302 -38.53 4.59 11.62
CA VAL A 302 -37.39 5.18 10.89
C VAL A 302 -37.88 6.22 9.90
#